data_AF-A0A3A5VKV7-F1
#
_entry.id   AF-A0A3A5VKV7-F1
#
_cell.length_a   1.000
_cell.length_b   1.000
_cell.length_c   1.000
_cell.angle_alpha   90.00
_cell.angle_beta   90.00
_cell.angle_gamma   90.00
#
_symmetry.space_group_name_H-M   'P 1'
#
loop_
_entity.id
_entity.type
_entity.pdbx_description
1 polymer ?
#
loop_
_entity_poly.entity_id
_entity_poly.type
_entity_poly.pdbx_seq_one_letter_code
_entity_poly.pdbx_strand_id
1 'polypeptide(L)'
;MIQQGLDGGQEPPQQRTPAPSSRNIPSGEVRVESDTMGELEVPSDRYYGCQTARSLLNFDIGHDTMPTGVIRAFGVLKQAAAKTNVALKQLDPEVGDLIIAAAQEVS
;
A
#
# COMPACT_ATOMS: atom_id res chain seq x y z
N MET A 1 20.04 38.42 -41.39
CA MET A 1 20.83 38.82 -40.21
C MET A 1 19.86 38.78 -39.03
N ILE A 2 19.59 37.59 -38.47
CA ILE A 2 20.30 36.89 -37.39
C ILE A 2 19.96 37.49 -36.00
N GLN A 3 19.26 36.67 -35.20
CA GLN A 3 19.30 36.53 -33.73
C GLN A 3 18.81 37.68 -32.81
N GLN A 4 17.77 37.35 -32.04
CA GLN A 4 17.56 37.61 -30.60
C GLN A 4 16.21 36.95 -30.26
N GLY A 5 16.11 35.66 -29.89
CA GLY A 5 16.84 34.99 -28.80
C GLY A 5 16.27 35.46 -27.46
N LEU A 6 15.03 35.08 -27.12
CA LEU A 6 14.76 34.05 -26.11
C LEU A 6 15.55 34.25 -24.80
N ASP A 7 15.32 35.34 -24.08
CA ASP A 7 15.78 35.50 -22.68
C ASP A 7 14.76 36.29 -21.86
N GLY A 8 13.64 35.62 -21.57
CA GLY A 8 12.69 36.03 -20.54
C GLY A 8 12.50 34.85 -19.60
N GLY A 9 13.48 34.64 -18.72
CA GLY A 9 13.50 33.53 -17.76
C GLY A 9 12.34 33.62 -16.77
N GLN A 10 11.20 33.04 -17.12
CA GLN A 10 10.37 32.41 -16.10
C GLN A 10 11.04 31.08 -15.78
N GLU A 11 11.63 31.00 -14.58
CA GLU A 11 11.99 29.71 -14.02
C GLU A 11 10.79 28.78 -14.18
N PRO A 12 10.99 27.56 -14.71
CA PRO A 12 9.90 26.59 -14.79
C PRO A 12 9.29 26.47 -13.39
N PRO A 13 7.95 26.42 -13.27
CA PRO A 13 7.29 26.37 -11.97
C PRO A 13 7.95 25.27 -11.17
N GLN A 14 8.67 25.67 -10.11
CA GLN A 14 9.38 24.74 -9.24
C GLN A 14 8.33 23.76 -8.75
N GLN A 15 8.39 22.52 -9.25
CA GLN A 15 7.63 21.42 -8.67
C GLN A 15 8.06 21.39 -7.22
N ARG A 16 7.18 21.86 -6.32
CA ARG A 16 7.38 21.68 -4.90
C ARG A 16 7.31 20.18 -4.69
N THR A 17 8.45 19.51 -4.75
CA THR A 17 8.57 18.17 -4.23
C THR A 17 8.19 18.30 -2.75
N PRO A 18 7.09 17.67 -2.29
CA PRO A 18 6.84 17.61 -0.87
C PRO A 18 8.08 16.96 -0.25
N ALA A 19 8.65 17.59 0.78
CA ALA A 19 9.70 16.95 1.55
C ALA A 19 9.14 15.59 2.03
N PRO A 20 9.92 14.49 1.93
CA PRO A 20 9.47 13.18 2.38
C PRO A 20 8.96 13.34 3.81
N SER A 21 7.75 12.88 4.08
CA SER A 21 7.20 12.96 5.42
C SER A 21 8.11 12.13 6.31
N SER A 22 8.54 12.69 7.44
CA SER A 22 9.31 11.93 8.44
C SER A 22 8.36 10.96 9.15
N ARG A 23 7.83 9.97 8.42
CA ARG A 23 7.08 8.88 9.03
C ARG A 23 8.05 8.07 9.87
N ASN A 24 7.85 8.14 11.18
CA ASN A 24 8.66 7.50 12.20
C ASN A 24 8.70 5.99 11.93
N ILE A 25 9.87 5.44 11.60
CA ILE A 25 10.05 3.99 11.50
C ILE A 25 9.95 3.45 12.93
N PRO A 26 9.04 2.51 13.24
CA PRO A 26 8.85 2.03 14.60
C PRO A 26 10.14 1.41 15.15
N SER A 27 10.53 1.79 16.36
CA SER A 27 11.69 1.22 17.09
C SER A 27 11.41 -0.16 17.71
N GLY A 28 10.52 -0.93 17.10
CA GLY A 28 10.08 -2.25 17.58
C GLY A 28 10.75 -3.41 16.84
N GLU A 29 10.39 -4.65 17.21
CA GLU A 29 10.82 -5.83 16.46
C GLU A 29 10.32 -5.78 15.01
N VAL A 30 11.14 -6.26 14.09
CA VAL A 30 10.85 -6.33 12.66
C VAL A 30 10.91 -7.79 12.19
N ARG A 31 10.14 -8.09 11.15
CA ARG A 31 10.25 -9.33 10.37
C ARG A 31 10.69 -9.00 8.95
N VAL A 32 11.37 -9.94 8.29
CA VAL A 32 11.76 -9.81 6.89
C VAL A 32 10.67 -10.45 6.02
N GLU A 33 10.14 -9.68 5.07
CA GLU A 33 9.16 -10.13 4.08
C GLU A 33 9.77 -10.01 2.69
N SER A 34 9.37 -10.88 1.76
CA SER A 34 9.89 -10.89 0.39
C SER A 34 8.78 -10.75 -0.66
N ASP A 35 9.11 -10.06 -1.75
CA ASP A 35 8.33 -10.03 -2.99
C ASP A 35 9.26 -10.29 -4.18
N THR A 36 8.75 -10.21 -5.41
CA THR A 36 9.55 -10.43 -6.63
C THR A 36 10.64 -9.37 -6.85
N MET A 37 10.61 -8.26 -6.11
CA MET A 37 11.61 -7.18 -6.16
C MET A 37 12.65 -7.29 -5.03
N GLY A 38 12.54 -8.29 -4.16
CA GLY A 38 13.49 -8.57 -3.08
C GLY A 38 12.86 -8.50 -1.70
N GLU A 39 13.71 -8.33 -0.69
CA GLU A 39 13.33 -8.36 0.72
C GLU A 39 13.12 -6.95 1.29
N LEU A 40 12.27 -6.83 2.30
CA LEU A 40 12.06 -5.61 3.06
C LEU A 40 11.71 -5.92 4.52
N GLU A 41 12.15 -5.08 5.43
CA GLU A 41 11.78 -5.15 6.85
C GLU A 41 10.38 -4.58 7.08
N VAL A 42 9.57 -5.30 7.84
CA VAL A 42 8.21 -4.91 8.21
C VAL A 42 8.06 -4.97 9.74
N PRO A 43 7.48 -3.94 10.39
CA PRO A 43 7.22 -3.98 11.83
C PRO A 43 6.38 -5.20 12.22
N SER A 44 6.83 -5.94 13.23
CA SER A 44 6.20 -7.19 13.68
C SER A 44 4.80 -6.99 14.28
N ASP A 45 4.44 -5.76 14.67
CA ASP A 45 3.13 -5.38 15.20
C ASP A 45 2.12 -4.95 14.10
N ARG A 46 2.41 -5.23 12.82
CA ARG A 46 1.56 -4.89 11.67
C ARG A 46 1.34 -6.10 10.77
N TYR A 47 0.10 -6.28 10.29
CA TYR A 47 -0.30 -7.42 9.44
C TYR A 47 0.05 -7.29 7.95
N TYR A 48 0.45 -6.11 7.45
CA TYR A 48 0.74 -5.94 6.02
C TYR A 48 2.08 -6.57 5.60
N GLY A 49 2.26 -6.91 4.32
CA GLY A 49 3.50 -7.55 3.82
C GLY A 49 4.45 -6.62 3.06
N CYS A 50 5.44 -7.22 2.38
CA CYS A 50 6.48 -6.51 1.62
C CYS A 50 5.92 -5.50 0.60
N GLN A 51 4.87 -5.88 -0.16
CA GLN A 51 4.29 -5.00 -1.18
C GLN A 51 3.71 -3.70 -0.59
N THR A 52 3.01 -3.79 0.54
CA THR A 52 2.48 -2.60 1.22
C THR A 52 3.61 -1.75 1.79
N ALA A 53 4.60 -2.39 2.40
CA ALA A 53 5.77 -1.70 2.94
C ALA A 53 6.54 -0.94 1.84
N ARG A 54 6.75 -1.56 0.68
CA ARG A 54 7.34 -0.93 -0.50
C ARG A 54 6.49 0.22 -1.03
N SER A 55 5.16 0.07 -1.05
CA SER A 55 4.24 1.15 -1.44
C SER A 55 4.34 2.35 -0.51
N LEU A 56 4.46 2.13 0.81
CA LEU A 56 4.62 3.21 1.80
C LEU A 56 5.89 4.04 1.58
N LEU A 57 6.97 3.43 1.07
CA LEU A 57 8.22 4.10 0.70
C LEU A 57 8.09 4.86 -0.63
N ASN A 58 7.45 4.25 -1.63
CA ASN A 58 7.37 4.80 -2.98
C ASN A 58 6.31 5.90 -3.15
N PHE A 59 5.25 5.86 -2.34
CA PHE A 59 4.09 6.77 -2.45
C PHE A 59 3.86 7.55 -1.15
N ASP A 60 4.93 8.09 -0.57
CA ASP A 60 4.83 9.03 0.55
C ASP A 60 4.52 10.46 0.06
N ILE A 61 3.27 10.68 -0.33
CA ILE A 61 2.82 11.94 -0.92
C ILE A 61 1.56 12.40 -0.19
N GLY A 62 1.62 13.58 0.43
CA GLY A 62 0.50 14.18 1.15
C GLY A 62 0.21 13.52 2.50
N HIS A 63 -1.00 13.76 3.02
CA HIS A 63 -1.44 13.26 4.34
C HIS A 63 -2.75 12.47 4.26
N ASP A 64 -3.36 12.39 3.09
CA ASP A 64 -4.60 11.66 2.88
C ASP A 64 -4.34 10.15 2.94
N THR A 65 -5.21 9.43 3.64
CA THR A 65 -5.18 7.97 3.70
C THR A 65 -6.43 7.39 3.05
N MET A 66 -6.39 6.09 2.73
CA MET A 66 -7.57 5.42 2.15
C MET A 66 -8.77 5.55 3.11
N PRO A 67 -9.94 6.01 2.65
CA PRO A 67 -11.11 6.13 3.50
C PRO A 67 -11.48 4.79 4.14
N THR A 68 -11.86 4.81 5.41
CA THR A 68 -12.21 3.59 6.16
C THR A 68 -13.35 2.80 5.53
N GLY A 69 -14.30 3.49 4.86
CA GLY A 69 -15.37 2.83 4.10
C GLY A 69 -14.85 1.95 2.97
N VAL A 70 -13.77 2.35 2.29
CA VAL A 70 -13.14 1.54 1.25
C VAL A 70 -12.44 0.32 1.86
N ILE A 71 -11.74 0.50 2.99
CA ILE A 71 -11.08 -0.59 3.71
C ILE A 71 -12.09 -1.66 4.15
N ARG A 72 -13.21 -1.25 4.75
CA ARG A 72 -14.29 -2.16 5.15
C ARG A 72 -14.92 -2.88 3.95
N ALA A 73 -15.13 -2.17 2.84
CA ALA A 73 -15.63 -2.77 1.61
C ALA A 73 -14.67 -3.84 1.06
N PHE A 74 -13.35 -3.67 1.20
CA PHE A 74 -12.38 -4.71 0.88
C PHE A 74 -12.53 -5.95 1.77
N GLY A 75 -12.79 -5.78 3.08
CA GLY A 75 -13.12 -6.89 3.98
C GLY A 75 -14.32 -7.70 3.47
N VAL A 76 -15.43 -7.03 3.17
CA VAL A 76 -16.65 -7.66 2.60
C VAL A 76 -16.35 -8.37 1.28
N LEU A 77 -15.62 -7.70 0.37
CA LEU A 77 -15.24 -8.26 -0.94
C LEU A 77 -14.43 -9.55 -0.78
N LYS A 78 -13.41 -9.55 0.08
CA LYS A 78 -12.53 -10.71 0.29
C LYS A 78 -13.26 -11.85 1.00
N GLN A 79 -14.15 -11.54 1.94
CA GLN A 79 -15.00 -12.55 2.53
C GLN A 79 -15.91 -13.23 1.50
N ALA A 80 -16.60 -12.45 0.66
CA ALA A 80 -17.48 -13.00 -0.37
C ALA A 80 -16.72 -13.84 -1.40
N ALA A 81 -15.53 -13.38 -1.81
CA ALA A 81 -14.65 -14.12 -2.71
C ALA A 81 -14.21 -15.46 -2.11
N ALA A 82 -13.80 -15.48 -0.84
CA ALA A 82 -13.40 -16.71 -0.15
C ALA A 82 -14.56 -17.72 -0.08
N LYS A 83 -15.75 -17.29 0.38
CA LYS A 83 -16.97 -18.13 0.41
C LYS A 83 -17.29 -18.72 -0.96
N THR A 84 -17.20 -17.90 -2.01
CA THR A 84 -17.47 -18.32 -3.38
C THR A 84 -16.45 -19.35 -3.86
N ASN A 85 -15.16 -19.13 -3.60
CA ASN A 85 -14.11 -20.06 -4.03
C ASN A 85 -14.16 -21.40 -3.30
N VAL A 86 -14.54 -21.42 -2.02
CA VAL A 86 -14.81 -22.68 -1.31
C VAL A 86 -15.99 -23.43 -1.94
N ALA A 87 -17.09 -22.73 -2.23
CA ALA A 87 -18.26 -23.34 -2.87
C ALA A 87 -17.95 -23.91 -4.27
N LEU A 88 -17.08 -23.24 -5.03
CA LEU A 88 -16.58 -23.70 -6.34
C LEU A 88 -15.46 -24.74 -6.24
N LYS A 89 -15.06 -25.15 -5.03
CA LYS A 89 -13.94 -26.08 -4.77
C LYS A 89 -12.61 -25.60 -5.38
N GLN A 90 -12.43 -24.29 -5.49
CA GLN A 90 -11.21 -23.61 -5.95
C GLN A 90 -10.31 -23.19 -4.79
N LEU A 91 -10.81 -23.27 -3.56
CA LEU A 91 -10.08 -22.97 -2.34
C LEU A 91 -10.35 -24.07 -1.32
N ASP A 92 -9.29 -24.50 -0.65
CA ASP A 92 -9.40 -25.44 0.47
C ASP A 92 -10.31 -24.85 1.56
N PRO A 93 -11.27 -25.63 2.11
CA PRO A 93 -12.21 -25.10 3.10
C PRO A 93 -11.55 -24.57 4.38
N GLU A 94 -10.49 -25.20 4.88
CA GLU A 94 -9.82 -24.78 6.12
C GLU A 94 -9.14 -23.42 5.91
N VAL A 95 -8.43 -23.27 4.78
CA VAL A 95 -7.85 -21.97 4.39
C VAL A 95 -8.95 -20.92 4.16
N GLY A 96 -10.05 -21.32 3.52
CA GLY A 96 -11.20 -20.46 3.27
C GLY A 96 -11.81 -19.90 4.55
N ASP A 97 -12.00 -20.74 5.57
CA ASP A 97 -12.57 -20.35 6.85
C ASP A 97 -11.67 -19.34 7.59
N LEU A 98 -10.34 -19.54 7.55
CA LEU A 98 -9.37 -18.59 8.11
C LEU A 98 -9.43 -17.23 7.40
N ILE A 99 -9.52 -17.21 6.06
CA ILE A 99 -9.65 -15.97 5.29
C ILE A 99 -10.97 -15.27 5.62
N ILE A 100 -12.07 -16.01 5.74
CA ILE A 100 -13.39 -15.47 6.07
C ILE A 100 -13.37 -14.82 7.46
N ALA A 101 -12.74 -15.46 8.44
CA ALA A 101 -12.60 -14.92 9.80
C ALA A 101 -11.77 -13.63 9.80
N ALA A 102 -10.58 -13.64 9.19
CA ALA A 102 -9.73 -12.45 9.10
C ALA A 102 -10.42 -11.30 8.34
N ALA A 103 -11.15 -11.60 7.26
CA ALA A 103 -11.87 -10.60 6.50
C ALA A 103 -13.05 -9.98 7.28
N GLN A 104 -13.69 -10.75 8.16
CA GLN A 104 -14.76 -10.28 9.05
C GLN A 104 -14.25 -9.26 10.08
N GLU A 105 -13.00 -9.38 10.53
CA GLU A 105 -12.38 -8.42 11.45
C GLU A 105 -12.06 -7.06 10.77
N VAL A 106 -11.90 -7.07 9.45
CA VAL A 106 -11.62 -5.87 8.63
C VAL A 106 -12.88 -5.12 8.24
N SER A 107 -13.99 -5.83 8.01
CA SER A 107 -15.28 -5.28 7.54
C SER A 107 -16.08 -4.60 8.64
#